data_AF-A0A2S8NW48-F1
#
_entry.id   AF-A0A2S8NW48-F1
#
_cell.length_a   1.000
_cell.length_b   1.000
_cell.length_c   1.000
_cell.angle_alpha   90.00
_cell.angle_beta   90.00
_cell.angle_gamma   90.00
#
_symmetry.space_group_name_H-M   'P 1'
#
loop_
_entity.id
_entity.type
_entity.pdbx_description
1 polymer ?
#
loop_
_entity_poly.entity_id
_entity_poly.type
_entity_poly.pdbx_seq_one_letter_code
_entity_poly.pdbx_strand_id
1 'polypeptide(L)'
;MLSMYGRYIRPVKINNKPEKILSNESVQDQIIKRDLYSLLNENSRSKMLMNTTAKVFEWIAVINLSLLILSIFGNLIFSWWTDKETPGYWGIIFLVMFLGGFVGLIGSGTASNLFVKKEYRELSFLVKFWILNFNKEVLFSIQCSVIHKYLNNNSKMDKNYIDYLIAYYTERSDSLRKLRWLPVAIFTAFLFPLWNISLNKLFAASNLSTAIGIILSLILAATIIVWLFRKVIEPIIFYKPIKYLQLATILRTVKTF
;
A
#
# COMPACT_ATOMS: atom_id res chain seq x y z
N MET A 1 -61.42 29.12 -2.99
CA MET A 1 -60.31 29.92 -2.44
C MET A 1 -59.05 29.61 -3.25
N LEU A 2 -58.50 30.62 -3.94
CA LEU A 2 -57.26 30.53 -4.72
C LEU A 2 -56.05 30.23 -3.82
N SER A 3 -55.02 29.55 -4.34
CA SER A 3 -53.71 30.19 -4.60
C SER A 3 -52.54 29.20 -4.69
N MET A 4 -51.74 29.42 -5.74
CA MET A 4 -50.28 29.27 -5.83
C MET A 4 -49.64 27.88 -5.58
N TYR A 5 -49.24 27.22 -6.67
CA TYR A 5 -47.82 27.16 -7.09
C TYR A 5 -47.72 26.44 -8.44
N GLY A 6 -47.99 27.15 -9.53
CA GLY A 6 -47.50 26.78 -10.85
C GLY A 6 -46.03 27.16 -10.98
N ARG A 7 -45.11 26.18 -10.92
CA ARG A 7 -43.73 26.40 -11.37
C ARG A 7 -43.63 26.02 -12.84
N TYR A 8 -43.54 27.05 -13.65
CA TYR A 8 -43.12 27.05 -15.05
C TYR A 8 -41.83 26.25 -15.24
N ILE A 9 -41.92 25.09 -15.90
CA ILE A 9 -40.76 24.43 -16.48
C ILE A 9 -40.45 25.18 -17.78
N ARG A 10 -39.42 26.03 -17.77
CA ARG A 10 -38.88 26.56 -19.04
C ARG A 10 -38.17 25.41 -19.76
N PRO A 11 -38.49 25.11 -21.03
CA PRO A 11 -37.66 24.22 -21.82
C PRO A 11 -36.31 24.88 -22.05
N VAL A 12 -35.25 24.25 -21.56
CA VAL A 12 -33.88 24.60 -21.92
C VAL A 12 -33.70 24.25 -23.40
N LYS A 13 -33.59 25.27 -24.25
CA LYS A 13 -33.09 25.10 -25.62
C LYS A 13 -31.64 24.65 -25.52
N ILE A 14 -31.41 23.34 -25.59
CA ILE A 14 -30.08 22.78 -25.80
C ILE A 14 -29.72 23.13 -27.24
N ASN A 15 -28.91 24.18 -27.38
CA ASN A 15 -28.34 24.57 -28.65
C ASN A 15 -27.25 23.53 -28.97
N ASN A 16 -27.65 22.45 -29.65
CA ASN A 16 -26.73 21.46 -30.21
C ASN A 16 -25.90 22.13 -31.30
N LYS A 17 -24.72 22.67 -30.93
CA LYS A 17 -23.62 22.83 -31.90
C LYS A 17 -22.84 21.52 -31.94
N PRO A 18 -22.61 20.95 -33.13
CA PRO A 18 -22.05 19.62 -33.26
C PRO A 18 -20.54 19.60 -32.95
N GLU A 19 -20.14 18.49 -32.34
CA GLU A 19 -18.83 17.82 -32.44
C GLU A 19 -17.59 18.66 -32.21
N LYS A 20 -17.20 18.71 -30.93
CA LYS A 20 -15.79 18.78 -30.53
C LYS A 20 -15.06 17.64 -31.24
N ILE A 21 -13.98 17.94 -31.95
CA ILE A 21 -13.01 16.96 -32.48
C ILE A 21 -12.55 16.10 -31.29
N LEU A 22 -13.13 14.92 -31.14
CA LEU A 22 -12.98 14.07 -29.96
C LEU A 22 -12.90 12.64 -30.46
N SER A 23 -11.76 12.26 -31.04
CA SER A 23 -11.57 10.87 -31.45
C SER A 23 -10.12 10.37 -31.42
N ASN A 24 -9.10 11.20 -31.70
CA ASN A 24 -7.70 10.72 -31.68
C ASN A 24 -6.87 11.20 -30.49
N GLU A 25 -6.87 12.50 -30.16
CA GLU A 25 -6.04 13.03 -29.06
C GLU A 25 -6.49 12.53 -27.69
N SER A 26 -7.80 12.48 -27.44
CA SER A 26 -8.36 11.99 -26.16
C SER A 26 -8.09 10.50 -25.94
N VAL A 27 -8.08 9.70 -27.01
CA VAL A 27 -7.77 8.27 -26.96
C VAL A 27 -6.27 8.07 -26.75
N GLN A 28 -5.43 8.81 -27.48
CA GLN A 28 -3.97 8.80 -27.27
C GLN A 28 -3.59 9.20 -25.85
N ASP A 29 -4.25 10.20 -25.27
CA ASP A 29 -4.02 10.62 -23.88
C ASP A 29 -4.41 9.53 -22.88
N GLN A 30 -5.50 8.80 -23.12
CA GLN A 30 -5.86 7.66 -22.29
C GLN A 30 -4.86 6.51 -22.42
N ILE A 31 -4.36 6.25 -23.62
CA ILE A 31 -3.32 5.25 -23.88
C ILE A 31 -2.05 5.60 -23.11
N ILE A 32 -1.54 6.83 -23.23
CA ILE A 32 -0.36 7.30 -22.51
C ILE A 32 -0.54 7.14 -21.00
N LYS A 33 -1.71 7.53 -20.47
CA LYS A 33 -1.99 7.40 -19.03
C LYS A 33 -1.97 5.95 -18.55
N ARG A 34 -2.51 5.04 -19.36
CA ARG A 34 -2.53 3.60 -19.07
C ARG A 34 -1.13 3.00 -19.17
N ASP A 35 -0.40 3.35 -20.22
CA ASP A 35 0.92 2.81 -20.51
C ASP A 35 1.94 3.24 -19.47
N LEU A 36 1.93 4.50 -19.03
CA LEU A 36 2.75 4.98 -17.90
C LEU A 36 2.47 4.19 -16.61
N TYR A 37 1.21 3.87 -16.34
CA TYR A 37 0.84 3.03 -15.20
C TYR A 37 1.29 1.57 -15.37
N SER A 38 1.23 1.03 -16.59
CA SER A 38 1.74 -0.31 -16.91
C SER A 38 3.26 -0.39 -16.74
N LEU A 39 3.99 0.60 -17.27
CA LEU A 39 5.44 0.71 -17.15
C LEU A 39 5.87 0.72 -15.68
N LEU A 40 5.15 1.41 -14.80
CA LEU A 40 5.46 1.37 -13.36
C LEU A 40 5.27 -0.04 -12.75
N ASN A 41 4.30 -0.82 -13.23
CA ASN A 41 4.08 -2.19 -12.77
C ASN A 41 5.11 -3.18 -13.32
N GLU A 42 5.48 -3.01 -14.58
CA GLU A 42 6.49 -3.81 -15.27
C GLU A 42 7.88 -3.55 -14.67
N ASN A 43 8.16 -2.30 -14.30
CA ASN A 43 9.39 -1.90 -13.62
C ASN A 43 9.24 -1.92 -12.09
N SER A 44 8.61 -2.97 -11.57
CA SER A 44 8.42 -3.16 -10.12
C SER A 44 9.66 -3.74 -9.43
N ARG A 45 9.73 -3.59 -8.10
CA ARG A 45 10.85 -4.07 -7.26
C ARG A 45 11.27 -5.50 -7.57
N SER A 46 10.31 -6.43 -7.60
CA SER A 46 10.60 -7.86 -7.82
C SER A 46 11.17 -8.14 -9.22
N LYS A 47 10.81 -7.33 -10.21
CA LYS A 47 11.32 -7.48 -11.58
C LYS A 47 12.68 -6.81 -11.78
N MET A 48 12.87 -5.62 -11.22
CA MET A 48 14.04 -4.78 -11.49
C MET A 48 15.18 -4.96 -10.48
N LEU A 49 14.89 -5.30 -9.23
CA LEU A 49 15.91 -5.35 -8.17
C LEU A 49 16.22 -6.75 -7.65
N MET A 50 15.49 -7.77 -8.09
CA MET A 50 15.61 -9.12 -7.52
C MET A 50 15.91 -10.15 -8.60
N ASN A 51 17.06 -10.82 -8.45
CA ASN A 51 17.37 -12.03 -9.19
C ASN A 51 16.56 -13.23 -8.67
N THR A 52 16.63 -14.36 -9.37
CA THR A 52 15.92 -15.60 -8.98
C THR A 52 16.26 -16.03 -7.56
N THR A 53 17.54 -15.95 -7.16
CA THR A 53 18.01 -16.31 -5.83
C THR A 53 17.38 -15.43 -4.73
N ALA A 54 17.35 -14.11 -4.92
CA ALA A 54 16.73 -13.18 -3.97
C ALA A 54 15.22 -13.45 -3.81
N LYS A 55 14.54 -13.83 -4.90
CA LYS A 55 13.12 -14.22 -4.88
C LYS A 55 12.89 -15.49 -4.07
N VAL A 56 13.73 -16.52 -4.28
CA VAL A 56 13.64 -17.77 -3.52
C VAL A 56 13.79 -17.52 -2.02
N PHE A 57 14.80 -16.74 -1.62
CA PHE A 57 14.99 -16.38 -0.21
C PHE A 57 13.84 -15.55 0.36
N GLU A 58 13.25 -14.64 -0.43
CA GLU A 58 12.05 -13.90 -0.01
C GLU A 58 10.87 -14.84 0.22
N TRP A 59 10.65 -15.81 -0.67
CA TRP A 59 9.59 -16.80 -0.51
C TRP A 59 9.79 -17.67 0.73
N ILE A 60 11.01 -18.13 0.98
CA ILE A 60 11.35 -18.87 2.20
C ILE A 60 11.03 -18.03 3.45
N ALA A 61 11.37 -16.74 3.43
CA ALA A 61 11.05 -15.84 4.52
C ALA A 61 9.55 -15.69 4.75
N VAL A 62 8.80 -15.43 3.68
CA VAL A 62 7.34 -15.24 3.73
C VAL A 62 6.65 -16.50 4.25
N ILE A 63 7.02 -17.68 3.75
CA ILE A 63 6.42 -18.95 4.16
C ILE A 63 6.69 -19.22 5.65
N ASN A 64 7.95 -19.14 6.10
CA ASN A 64 8.30 -19.40 7.48
C ASN A 64 7.64 -18.44 8.47
N LEU A 65 7.65 -17.13 8.16
CA LEU A 65 7.03 -16.14 9.03
C LEU A 65 5.50 -16.24 9.04
N SER A 66 4.88 -16.60 7.91
CA SER A 66 3.42 -16.82 7.85
C SER A 66 3.02 -18.06 8.66
N LEU A 67 3.77 -19.16 8.51
CA LEU A 67 3.54 -20.38 9.30
C LEU A 67 3.77 -20.11 10.79
N LEU A 68 4.78 -19.33 11.16
CA LEU A 68 5.03 -18.93 12.55
C LEU A 68 3.81 -18.21 13.14
N ILE A 69 3.30 -17.20 12.43
CA ILE A 69 2.13 -16.42 12.86
C ILE A 69 0.92 -17.34 13.02
N LEU A 70 0.60 -18.14 11.99
CA LEU A 70 -0.53 -19.08 12.04
C LEU A 70 -0.38 -20.10 13.18
N SER A 71 0.84 -20.57 13.44
CA SER A 71 1.10 -21.55 14.49
C SER A 71 0.96 -20.92 15.88
N ILE A 72 1.42 -19.69 16.09
CA ILE A 72 1.24 -18.95 17.34
C ILE A 72 -0.26 -18.72 17.60
N PHE A 73 -0.99 -18.19 16.60
CA PHE A 73 -2.42 -17.95 16.75
C PHE A 73 -3.22 -19.25 16.95
N GLY A 74 -2.90 -20.29 16.19
CA GLY A 74 -3.54 -21.60 16.33
C GLY A 74 -3.31 -22.20 17.71
N ASN A 75 -2.10 -22.05 18.27
CA ASN A 75 -1.79 -22.53 19.61
C ASN A 75 -2.50 -21.73 20.70
N LEU A 76 -2.59 -20.40 20.57
CA LEU A 76 -3.37 -19.56 21.47
C LEU A 76 -4.86 -19.96 21.49
N ILE A 77 -5.45 -20.19 20.32
CA ILE A 77 -6.85 -20.64 20.21
C ILE A 77 -7.03 -22.02 20.82
N PHE A 78 -6.11 -22.95 20.54
CA PHE A 78 -6.16 -24.30 21.08
C PHE A 78 -6.05 -24.32 22.60
N SER A 79 -5.11 -23.55 23.17
CA SER A 79 -4.94 -23.43 24.62
C SER A 79 -6.16 -22.81 25.28
N TRP A 80 -6.73 -21.75 24.68
CA TRP A 80 -7.95 -21.12 25.17
C TRP A 80 -9.18 -22.05 25.10
N TRP A 81 -9.27 -22.91 24.09
CA TRP A 81 -10.44 -23.79 23.93
C TRP A 81 -10.35 -25.10 24.73
N THR A 82 -9.13 -25.58 25.00
CA THR A 82 -8.92 -26.87 25.67
C THR A 82 -8.42 -26.76 27.10
N ASP A 83 -8.13 -25.55 27.59
CA ASP A 83 -7.47 -25.25 28.88
C ASP A 83 -6.17 -26.06 29.10
N LYS A 84 -5.55 -26.52 28.01
CA LYS A 84 -4.27 -27.24 28.06
C LYS A 84 -3.12 -26.29 27.83
N GLU A 85 -2.05 -26.51 28.60
CA GLU A 85 -0.79 -25.83 28.40
C GLU A 85 -0.16 -26.23 27.06
N THR A 86 0.49 -25.25 26.42
CA THR A 86 1.24 -25.48 25.20
C THR A 86 2.46 -26.36 25.48
N PRO A 87 2.61 -27.51 24.81
CA PRO A 87 3.79 -28.35 24.97
C PRO A 87 5.09 -27.61 24.61
N GLY A 88 6.14 -27.78 25.42
CA GLY A 88 7.40 -27.04 25.26
C GLY A 88 8.12 -27.21 23.91
N TYR A 89 7.88 -28.30 23.17
CA TYR A 89 8.45 -28.51 21.83
C TYR A 89 7.95 -27.48 20.81
N TRP A 90 6.79 -26.85 21.02
CA TRP A 90 6.30 -25.76 20.17
C TRP A 90 7.21 -24.53 20.23
N GLY A 91 7.84 -24.27 21.37
CA GLY A 91 8.82 -23.19 21.49
C GLY A 91 10.03 -23.39 20.56
N ILE A 92 10.51 -24.62 20.44
CA ILE A 92 11.60 -24.97 19.50
C ILE A 92 11.14 -24.77 18.06
N ILE A 93 9.92 -25.21 17.72
CA ILE A 93 9.34 -25.02 16.38
C ILE A 93 9.24 -23.54 16.03
N PHE A 94 8.75 -22.70 16.95
CA PHE A 94 8.65 -21.26 16.74
C PHE A 94 10.03 -20.62 16.51
N LEU A 95 11.03 -21.01 17.29
CA LEU A 95 12.39 -20.51 17.15
C LEU A 95 12.99 -20.89 15.78
N VAL A 96 12.83 -22.14 15.34
CA VAL A 96 13.31 -22.61 14.04
C VAL A 96 12.64 -21.84 12.89
N MET A 97 11.31 -21.66 12.94
CA MET A 97 10.57 -20.88 11.94
C MET A 97 11.01 -19.41 11.93
N PHE A 98 11.20 -18.80 13.10
CA PHE A 98 11.69 -17.44 13.21
C PHE A 98 13.08 -17.26 12.61
N LEU A 99 14.03 -18.14 12.98
CA LEU A 99 15.40 -18.11 12.45
C LEU A 99 15.44 -18.37 10.94
N GLY A 100 14.69 -19.35 10.45
CA GLY A 100 14.58 -19.62 9.01
C GLY A 100 14.00 -18.42 8.24
N GLY A 101 12.97 -17.78 8.80
CA GLY A 101 12.40 -16.55 8.26
C GLY A 101 13.41 -15.40 8.21
N PHE A 102 14.13 -15.20 9.31
CA PHE A 102 15.12 -14.14 9.45
C PHE A 102 16.32 -14.32 8.50
N VAL A 103 16.85 -15.54 8.39
CA VAL A 103 17.91 -15.89 7.44
C VAL A 103 17.44 -15.68 6.00
N GLY A 104 16.19 -16.04 5.68
CA GLY A 104 15.59 -15.75 4.37
C GLY A 104 15.54 -14.25 4.04
N LEU A 105 15.17 -13.40 5.00
CA LEU A 105 15.16 -11.94 4.80
C LEU A 105 16.56 -11.40 4.52
N ILE A 106 17.55 -11.83 5.30
CA ILE A 106 18.95 -11.43 5.11
C ILE A 106 19.48 -11.91 3.76
N GLY A 107 19.24 -13.18 3.41
CA GLY A 107 19.65 -13.77 2.15
C GLY A 107 19.04 -13.06 0.94
N SER A 108 17.75 -12.73 1.02
CA SER A 108 17.04 -11.98 -0.03
C SER A 108 17.63 -10.59 -0.25
N GLY A 109 17.83 -9.84 0.84
CA GLY A 109 18.41 -8.50 0.79
C GLY A 109 19.84 -8.50 0.24
N THR A 110 20.66 -9.44 0.68
CA THR A 110 22.06 -9.57 0.24
C THR A 110 22.14 -9.92 -1.25
N ALA A 111 21.37 -10.92 -1.69
CA ALA A 111 21.32 -11.31 -3.10
C ALA A 111 20.78 -10.19 -4.00
N SER A 112 19.77 -9.44 -3.54
CA SER A 112 19.24 -8.26 -4.25
C SER A 112 20.29 -7.16 -4.35
N ASN A 113 21.00 -6.84 -3.28
CA ASN A 113 22.05 -5.82 -3.28
C ASN A 113 23.21 -6.17 -4.21
N LEU A 114 23.65 -7.44 -4.21
CA LEU A 114 24.68 -7.92 -5.12
C LEU A 114 24.22 -7.83 -6.59
N PHE A 115 22.98 -8.22 -6.86
CA PHE A 115 22.40 -8.12 -8.20
C PHE A 115 22.37 -6.67 -8.69
N VAL A 116 21.87 -5.74 -7.86
CA VAL A 116 21.80 -4.31 -8.21
C VAL A 116 23.19 -3.73 -8.47
N LYS A 117 24.18 -4.03 -7.62
CA LYS A 117 25.56 -3.56 -7.83
C LYS A 117 26.18 -4.10 -9.12
N LYS A 118 25.78 -5.30 -9.56
CA LYS A 118 26.27 -5.91 -10.80
C LYS A 118 25.60 -5.34 -12.04
N GLU A 119 24.28 -5.25 -12.04
CA GLU A 119 23.44 -4.86 -13.19
C GLU A 119 23.39 -3.35 -13.38
N TYR A 120 23.28 -2.59 -12.29
CA TYR A 120 23.18 -1.13 -12.27
C TYR A 120 24.40 -0.52 -11.60
N ARG A 121 25.59 -0.77 -12.16
CA ARG A 121 26.88 -0.29 -11.60
C ARG A 121 26.89 1.21 -11.33
N GLU A 122 26.31 1.99 -12.24
CA GLU A 122 26.20 3.45 -12.11
C GLU A 122 25.37 3.88 -10.90
N LEU A 123 24.39 3.07 -10.48
CA LEU A 123 23.53 3.33 -9.33
C LEU A 123 24.03 2.64 -8.05
N SER A 124 25.20 2.01 -8.09
CA SER A 124 25.75 1.24 -6.97
C SER A 124 25.99 2.07 -5.70
N PHE A 125 26.26 3.37 -5.86
CA PHE A 125 26.44 4.31 -4.73
C PHE A 125 25.15 4.55 -3.93
N LEU A 126 23.98 4.32 -4.54
CA LEU A 126 22.67 4.42 -3.88
C LEU A 126 22.30 3.13 -3.12
N VAL A 127 23.07 2.06 -3.28
CA VAL A 127 22.82 0.79 -2.59
C VAL A 127 23.22 0.95 -1.13
N LYS A 128 22.22 0.98 -0.24
CA LYS A 128 22.45 1.09 1.20
C LYS A 128 23.09 -0.19 1.74
N PHE A 129 24.00 -0.04 2.70
CA PHE A 129 24.67 -1.16 3.36
C PHE A 129 23.68 -2.04 4.15
N TRP A 130 22.56 -1.45 4.59
CA TRP A 130 21.55 -2.15 5.38
C TRP A 130 20.75 -3.14 4.52
N ILE A 131 20.95 -4.43 4.78
CA ILE A 131 20.41 -5.57 4.03
C ILE A 131 18.87 -5.57 3.94
N LEU A 132 18.18 -4.94 4.89
CA LEU A 132 16.72 -4.86 4.93
C LEU A 132 16.14 -3.63 4.21
N ASN A 133 16.97 -2.66 3.83
CA ASN A 133 16.50 -1.47 3.14
C ASN A 133 16.56 -1.73 1.63
N PHE A 134 15.51 -2.38 1.11
CA PHE A 134 15.35 -2.58 -0.34
C PHE A 134 15.57 -1.26 -1.06
N ASN A 135 16.48 -1.25 -2.04
CA ASN A 135 17.04 -0.05 -2.70
C ASN A 135 15.99 0.84 -3.40
N LYS A 136 15.15 1.52 -2.62
CA LYS A 136 14.03 2.35 -3.11
C LYS A 136 14.53 3.49 -3.99
N GLU A 137 15.67 4.07 -3.64
CA GLU A 137 16.31 5.15 -4.41
C GLU A 137 16.82 4.65 -5.77
N VAL A 138 17.40 3.45 -5.82
CA VAL A 138 17.78 2.80 -7.09
C VAL A 138 16.54 2.51 -7.94
N LEU A 139 15.50 1.92 -7.34
CA LEU A 139 14.24 1.63 -8.06
C LEU A 139 13.63 2.90 -8.64
N PHE A 140 13.59 3.96 -7.83
CA PHE A 140 13.06 5.25 -8.25
C PHE A 140 13.85 5.83 -9.42
N SER A 141 15.18 5.75 -9.38
CA SER A 141 16.06 6.23 -10.45
C SER A 141 15.85 5.45 -11.75
N ILE A 142 15.77 4.12 -11.69
CA ILE A 142 15.46 3.26 -12.85
C ILE A 142 14.11 3.65 -13.44
N GLN A 143 13.08 3.82 -12.59
CA GLN A 143 11.74 4.19 -13.04
C GLN A 143 11.69 5.58 -13.68
N CYS A 144 12.43 6.55 -13.16
CA CYS A 144 12.56 7.88 -13.76
C CYS A 144 13.18 7.78 -15.17
N SER A 145 14.26 7.01 -15.32
CA SER A 145 14.92 6.82 -16.62
C SER A 145 13.99 6.18 -17.66
N VAL A 146 13.24 5.14 -17.26
CA VAL A 146 12.29 4.46 -18.16
C VAL A 146 11.14 5.38 -18.57
N ILE A 147 10.56 6.12 -17.62
CA ILE A 147 9.45 7.04 -17.91
C ILE A 147 9.92 8.22 -18.77
N HIS A 148 11.10 8.79 -18.50
CA HIS A 148 11.71 9.82 -19.32
C HIS A 148 11.89 9.34 -20.77
N LYS A 149 12.49 8.15 -20.95
CA LYS A 149 12.66 7.55 -22.29
C LYS A 149 11.33 7.34 -23.01
N TYR A 150 10.31 6.85 -22.32
CA TYR A 150 8.98 6.68 -22.91
C TYR A 150 8.34 8.00 -23.34
N LEU A 151 8.40 9.04 -22.50
CA LEU A 151 7.83 10.35 -22.84
C LEU A 151 8.59 11.01 -23.99
N ASN A 152 9.92 10.88 -24.01
CA ASN A 152 10.74 11.41 -25.09
C ASN A 152 10.42 10.72 -26.43
N ASN A 153 10.32 9.39 -26.44
CA ASN A 153 10.00 8.62 -27.64
C ASN A 153 8.61 8.91 -28.20
N ASN A 154 7.66 9.33 -27.36
CA ASN A 154 6.31 9.69 -27.78
C ASN A 154 6.13 11.20 -28.03
N SER A 155 7.20 11.99 -28.00
CA SER A 155 7.17 13.45 -28.16
C SER A 155 6.25 14.15 -27.14
N LYS A 156 6.18 13.63 -25.90
CA LYS A 156 5.35 14.13 -24.80
C LYS A 156 6.17 14.72 -23.65
N MET A 157 7.37 15.22 -23.94
CA MET A 157 8.24 15.92 -22.98
C MET A 157 7.91 17.40 -22.77
N ASP A 158 6.78 17.88 -23.32
CA ASP A 158 6.31 19.23 -23.05
C ASP A 158 5.98 19.42 -21.55
N LYS A 159 6.49 20.50 -20.96
CA LYS A 159 6.32 20.80 -19.53
C LYS A 159 4.85 20.94 -19.15
N ASN A 160 4.03 21.54 -20.01
CA ASN A 160 2.60 21.71 -19.75
C ASN A 160 1.88 20.36 -19.76
N TYR A 161 2.25 19.47 -20.68
CA TYR A 161 1.71 18.12 -20.74
C TYR A 161 2.12 17.28 -19.52
N ILE A 162 3.36 17.40 -19.05
CA ILE A 162 3.80 16.72 -17.83
C ILE A 162 3.04 17.24 -16.59
N ASP A 163 2.80 18.55 -16.50
CA ASP A 163 1.98 19.14 -15.42
C ASP A 163 0.54 18.63 -15.45
N TYR A 164 -0.04 18.48 -16.63
CA TYR A 164 -1.34 17.86 -16.82
C TYR A 164 -1.37 16.41 -16.30
N LEU A 165 -0.35 15.60 -16.62
CA LEU A 165 -0.24 14.23 -16.13
C LEU A 165 -0.06 14.17 -14.61
N ILE A 166 0.77 15.06 -14.04
CA ILE A 166 0.97 15.16 -12.58
C ILE A 166 -0.35 15.48 -11.87
N ALA A 167 -1.11 16.46 -12.37
CA ALA A 167 -2.40 16.82 -11.83
C ALA A 167 -3.39 15.64 -11.89
N TYR A 168 -3.49 15.00 -13.07
CA TYR A 168 -4.35 13.84 -13.26
C TYR A 168 -4.06 12.71 -12.26
N TYR A 169 -2.79 12.32 -12.10
CA TYR A 169 -2.44 11.22 -11.20
C TYR A 169 -2.57 11.60 -9.71
N THR A 170 -2.34 12.86 -9.36
CA THR A 170 -2.55 13.35 -8.00
C THR A 170 -4.04 13.29 -7.64
N GLU A 171 -4.91 13.85 -8.48
CA GLU A 171 -6.36 13.83 -8.28
C GLU A 171 -6.93 12.40 -8.27
N ARG A 172 -6.42 11.53 -9.16
CA ARG A 172 -6.82 10.13 -9.19
C ARG A 172 -6.39 9.38 -7.93
N SER A 173 -5.23 9.70 -7.36
CA SER A 173 -4.79 9.15 -6.08
C SER A 173 -5.74 9.55 -4.95
N ASP A 174 -6.06 10.84 -4.84
CA ASP A 174 -6.89 11.37 -3.75
C ASP A 174 -8.33 10.84 -3.81
N SER A 175 -8.94 10.83 -5.00
CA SER A 175 -10.28 10.26 -5.19
C SER A 175 -10.36 8.79 -4.78
N LEU A 176 -9.38 7.98 -5.17
CA LEU A 176 -9.32 6.57 -4.78
C LEU A 176 -9.02 6.39 -3.29
N ARG A 177 -8.21 7.26 -2.69
CA ARG A 177 -7.94 7.24 -1.25
C ARG A 177 -9.21 7.48 -0.45
N LYS A 178 -10.01 8.49 -0.82
CA LYS A 178 -11.32 8.76 -0.19
C LYS A 178 -12.26 7.56 -0.32
N LEU A 179 -12.37 6.99 -1.52
CA LEU A 179 -13.23 5.83 -1.77
C LEU A 179 -12.83 4.62 -0.92
N ARG A 180 -11.54 4.33 -0.79
CA ARG A 180 -11.03 3.16 -0.05
C ARG A 180 -11.07 3.33 1.47
N TRP A 181 -11.16 4.56 1.98
CA TRP A 181 -11.39 4.84 3.40
C TRP A 181 -12.84 4.60 3.83
N LEU A 182 -13.79 4.73 2.90
CA LEU A 182 -15.22 4.68 3.22
C LEU A 182 -15.64 3.36 3.92
N PRO A 183 -15.23 2.16 3.47
CA PRO A 183 -15.58 0.92 4.17
C PRO A 183 -14.99 0.85 5.58
N VAL A 184 -13.77 1.36 5.78
CA VAL A 184 -13.12 1.39 7.10
C VAL A 184 -13.90 2.31 8.04
N ALA A 185 -14.26 3.50 7.57
CA ALA A 185 -15.04 4.47 8.34
C ALA A 185 -16.41 3.90 8.76
N ILE A 186 -17.12 3.25 7.82
CA ILE A 186 -18.39 2.57 8.08
C ILE A 186 -18.20 1.48 9.14
N PHE A 187 -17.23 0.58 8.96
CA PHE A 187 -16.96 -0.50 9.89
C PHE A 187 -16.63 0.01 11.30
N THR A 188 -15.80 1.06 11.41
CA THR A 188 -15.47 1.67 12.70
C THR A 188 -16.68 2.34 13.36
N ALA A 189 -17.58 2.95 12.59
CA ALA A 189 -18.78 3.58 13.12
C ALA A 189 -19.74 2.54 13.74
N PHE A 190 -19.80 1.33 13.18
CA PHE A 190 -20.60 0.23 13.73
C PHE A 190 -19.91 -0.50 14.89
N LEU A 191 -18.59 -0.68 14.85
CA LEU A 191 -17.88 -1.36 15.92
C LEU A 191 -17.72 -0.51 17.18
N PHE A 192 -17.60 0.81 17.04
CA PHE A 192 -17.32 1.68 18.18
C PHE A 192 -18.39 1.58 19.29
N PRO A 193 -19.71 1.60 18.99
CA PRO A 193 -20.74 1.37 19.99
C PRO A 193 -20.65 -0.01 20.67
N LEU A 194 -20.40 -1.08 19.89
CA LEU A 194 -20.28 -2.45 20.42
C LEU A 194 -19.06 -2.61 21.32
N TRP A 195 -17.96 -1.98 20.94
CA TRP A 195 -16.74 -1.92 21.73
C TRP A 195 -16.97 -1.17 23.04
N ASN A 196 -17.64 -0.01 22.98
CA ASN A 196 -17.94 0.80 24.15
C ASN A 196 -18.84 0.06 25.16
N ILE A 197 -19.87 -0.66 24.68
CA ILE A 197 -20.73 -1.49 25.54
C ILE A 197 -19.93 -2.60 26.22
N SER A 198 -19.05 -3.28 25.48
CA SER A 198 -18.19 -4.34 26.01
C SER A 198 -17.23 -3.82 27.07
N LEU A 199 -16.59 -2.67 26.82
CA LEU A 199 -15.72 -2.01 27.78
C LEU A 199 -16.48 -1.59 29.04
N ASN A 200 -17.65 -0.97 28.91
CA ASN A 200 -18.46 -0.57 30.05
C ASN A 200 -18.85 -1.75 30.93
N LYS A 201 -19.17 -2.91 30.36
CA LYS A 201 -19.45 -4.13 31.12
C LYS A 201 -18.20 -4.65 31.85
N LEU A 202 -17.05 -4.65 31.18
CA LEU A 202 -15.76 -5.03 31.78
C LEU A 202 -15.36 -4.11 32.94
N PHE A 203 -15.56 -2.79 32.79
CA PHE A 203 -15.25 -1.81 33.83
C PHE A 203 -16.25 -1.85 34.99
N ALA A 204 -17.54 -2.07 34.73
CA ALA A 204 -18.54 -2.19 35.77
C ALA A 204 -18.33 -3.40 36.69
N ALA A 205 -17.69 -4.46 36.19
CA ALA A 205 -17.43 -5.69 36.92
C ALA A 205 -16.03 -5.75 37.58
N SER A 206 -15.21 -4.70 37.46
CA SER A 206 -13.81 -4.71 37.90
C SER A 206 -13.53 -3.74 39.05
N ASN A 207 -12.66 -4.16 39.97
CA ASN A 207 -12.12 -3.29 41.02
C ASN A 207 -11.07 -2.33 40.42
N LEU A 208 -10.77 -1.23 41.13
CA LEU A 208 -9.88 -0.16 40.64
C LEU A 208 -8.52 -0.65 40.12
N SER A 209 -7.87 -1.57 40.82
CA SER A 209 -6.58 -2.15 40.41
C SER A 209 -6.68 -2.94 39.10
N THR A 210 -7.73 -3.74 38.96
CA THR A 210 -8.02 -4.53 37.76
C THR A 210 -8.39 -3.62 36.59
N ALA A 211 -9.18 -2.57 36.83
CA ALA A 211 -9.55 -1.57 35.83
C ALA A 211 -8.32 -0.82 35.29
N ILE A 212 -7.38 -0.42 36.17
CA ILE A 212 -6.11 0.20 35.76
C ILE A 212 -5.28 -0.76 34.90
N GLY A 213 -5.20 -2.05 35.27
CA GLY A 213 -4.52 -3.07 34.46
C GLY A 213 -5.16 -3.29 33.09
N ILE A 214 -6.49 -3.27 33.01
CA ILE A 214 -7.25 -3.35 31.75
C ILE A 214 -6.97 -2.12 30.87
N ILE A 215 -6.94 -0.91 31.44
CA ILE A 215 -6.65 0.31 30.67
C ILE A 215 -5.22 0.26 30.09
N LEU A 216 -4.23 -0.09 30.91
CA LEU A 216 -2.83 -0.19 30.49
C LEU A 216 -2.64 -1.21 29.35
N SER A 217 -3.26 -2.39 29.49
CA SER A 217 -3.20 -3.43 28.46
C SER A 217 -3.93 -3.02 27.17
N LEU A 218 -5.07 -2.33 27.26
CA LEU A 218 -5.79 -1.80 26.10
C LEU A 218 -5.00 -0.72 25.36
N ILE A 219 -4.31 0.17 26.07
CA ILE A 219 -3.44 1.20 25.44
C ILE A 219 -2.31 0.53 24.67
N LEU A 220 -1.64 -0.46 25.28
CA LEU A 220 -0.58 -1.24 24.62
C LEU A 220 -1.12 -1.97 23.38
N ALA A 221 -2.24 -2.68 23.51
CA ALA A 221 -2.88 -3.38 22.41
C ALA A 221 -3.29 -2.42 21.28
N ALA A 222 -3.91 -1.28 21.59
CA ALA A 222 -4.31 -0.27 20.62
C ALA A 222 -3.09 0.30 19.87
N THR A 223 -1.99 0.55 20.57
CA THR A 223 -0.75 1.04 19.97
C THR A 223 -0.19 0.04 18.96
N ILE A 224 -0.16 -1.25 19.32
CA ILE A 224 0.29 -2.33 18.43
C ILE A 224 -0.65 -2.46 17.21
N ILE A 225 -1.96 -2.41 17.43
CA ILE A 225 -2.96 -2.50 16.35
C ILE A 225 -2.83 -1.33 15.38
N VAL A 226 -2.69 -0.10 15.87
CA VAL A 226 -2.49 1.10 15.03
C VAL A 226 -1.18 0.98 14.24
N TRP A 227 -0.12 0.49 14.88
CA TRP A 227 1.16 0.27 14.21
C TRP A 227 1.04 -0.79 13.10
N LEU A 228 0.41 -1.93 13.36
CA LEU A 228 0.14 -2.98 12.37
C LEU A 228 -0.74 -2.45 11.23
N PHE A 229 -1.78 -1.68 11.55
CA PHE A 229 -2.64 -1.08 10.54
C PHE A 229 -1.83 -0.16 9.62
N ARG A 230 -1.04 0.76 10.17
CA ARG A 230 -0.22 1.70 9.36
C ARG A 230 0.87 1.02 8.54
N LYS A 231 1.48 -0.04 9.06
CA LYS A 231 2.64 -0.69 8.40
C LYS A 231 2.24 -1.79 7.42
N VAL A 232 1.13 -2.48 7.66
CA VAL A 232 0.75 -3.68 6.90
C VAL A 232 -0.54 -3.45 6.14
N ILE A 233 -1.61 -3.04 6.83
CA ILE A 233 -2.95 -2.98 6.25
C ILE A 233 -3.10 -1.76 5.32
N GLU A 234 -2.64 -0.59 5.76
CA GLU A 234 -2.75 0.67 5.03
C GLU A 234 -2.07 0.59 3.64
N PRO A 235 -0.82 0.08 3.49
CA PRO A 235 -0.22 -0.07 2.16
C PRO A 235 -1.00 -1.00 1.21
N ILE A 236 -1.67 -2.03 1.74
CA ILE A 236 -2.49 -2.96 0.95
C ILE A 236 -3.78 -2.27 0.51
N ILE A 237 -4.48 -1.63 1.46
CA ILE A 237 -5.71 -0.89 1.18
C ILE A 237 -5.41 0.27 0.23
N PHE A 238 -4.29 0.97 0.34
CA PHE A 238 -3.99 2.14 -0.49
C PHE A 238 -3.00 1.87 -1.63
N TYR A 239 -2.80 0.60 -2.00
CA TYR A 239 -1.83 0.22 -3.03
C TYR A 239 -1.97 1.00 -4.35
N LYS A 240 -3.19 1.07 -4.91
CA LYS A 240 -3.45 1.81 -6.16
C LYS A 240 -3.23 3.33 -5.99
N PRO A 241 -3.82 4.01 -4.99
CA PRO A 241 -3.51 5.41 -4.69
C PRO A 241 -2.01 5.71 -4.56
N ILE A 242 -1.27 4.87 -3.82
CA ILE A 242 0.17 5.01 -3.61
C ILE A 242 0.91 4.95 -4.95
N LYS A 243 0.53 4.03 -5.85
CA LYS A 243 1.15 3.95 -7.18
C LYS A 243 0.90 5.18 -8.05
N TYR A 244 -0.31 5.72 -8.05
CA TYR A 244 -0.60 6.97 -8.77
C TYR A 244 0.22 8.14 -8.22
N LEU A 245 0.36 8.24 -6.90
CA LEU A 245 1.18 9.27 -6.26
C LEU A 245 2.67 9.09 -6.56
N GLN A 246 3.15 7.84 -6.60
CA GLN A 246 4.52 7.52 -7.00
C GLN A 246 4.77 7.96 -8.45
N LEU A 247 3.83 7.70 -9.36
CA LEU A 247 3.93 8.14 -10.76
C LEU A 247 3.96 9.67 -10.88
N ALA A 248 3.11 10.38 -10.14
CA ALA A 248 3.15 11.84 -10.07
C ALA A 248 4.50 12.36 -9.55
N THR A 249 5.09 11.68 -8.56
CA THR A 249 6.40 12.04 -8.00
C THR A 249 7.53 11.82 -9.01
N ILE A 250 7.49 10.70 -9.73
CA ILE A 250 8.43 10.41 -10.82
C ILE A 250 8.30 11.47 -11.91
N LEU A 251 7.08 11.80 -12.35
CA LEU A 251 6.85 12.81 -13.38
C LEU A 251 7.34 14.20 -12.96
N ARG A 252 7.17 14.59 -11.69
CA ARG A 252 7.76 15.83 -11.15
C ARG A 252 9.28 15.84 -11.27
N THR A 253 9.90 14.69 -11.03
CA THR A 253 11.36 14.54 -11.12
C THR A 253 11.82 14.55 -12.58
N VAL A 254 11.10 13.86 -13.47
CA VAL A 254 11.37 13.86 -14.91
C VAL A 254 11.22 15.27 -15.51
N LYS A 255 10.28 16.08 -15.02
CA LYS A 255 10.10 17.49 -15.44
C LYS A 255 11.31 18.38 -15.13
N THR A 256 12.03 18.08 -14.04
CA THR A 256 13.17 18.90 -13.60
C THR A 256 14.45 18.64 -14.38
N PHE A 257 14.53 17.52 -15.10
CA PHE A 257 15.62 17.17 -16.00
C PHE A 257 15.27 17.58 -17.45
#